data_AF-A0A968BNX4-F1
#
_entry.id   AF-A0A968BNX4-F1
#
_cell.length_a   1.000
_cell.length_b   1.000
_cell.length_c   1.000
_cell.angle_alpha   90.00
_cell.angle_beta   90.00
_cell.angle_gamma   90.00
#
_symmetry.space_group_name_H-M   'P 1'
#
loop_
_entity.id
_entity.type
_entity.pdbx_description
1 polymer ?
#
loop_
_entity_poly.entity_id
_entity_poly.type
_entity_poly.pdbx_seq_one_letter_code
_entity_poly.pdbx_strand_id
1 'polypeptide(L)'
;RAVIEGFVRQDLLEYPEFAYREAIVNAVSHRDYALEGSFIQVRLFADRLEVQSPGGLGGHLTVDNILYEQYTRNPHIVRLMEDLGYVERRGLGVDQMIRAMAAAGLEPPEFENRGSSFWVTL
;
A
#
# COMPACT_ATOMS: atom_id res chain seq x y z
N ARG A 1 9.35 -7.70 16.60
CA ARG A 1 10.21 -8.52 17.50
C ARG A 1 11.49 -7.75 17.83
N ALA A 2 12.08 -7.91 19.02
CA ALA A 2 13.39 -7.28 19.32
C ALA A 2 14.53 -8.26 19.07
N VAL A 3 15.57 -7.84 18.36
CA VAL A 3 16.80 -8.62 18.10
C VAL A 3 17.97 -7.82 18.65
N ILE A 4 18.98 -8.50 19.23
CA ILE A 4 20.21 -7.84 19.67
C ILE A 4 21.28 -8.14 18.64
N GLU A 5 21.72 -7.13 17.90
CA GLU A 5 22.89 -7.21 17.03
C GLU A 5 24.09 -6.57 17.76
N GLY A 6 25.06 -7.40 18.14
CA GLY A 6 26.18 -6.98 18.97
C GLY A 6 25.72 -6.52 20.35
N PHE A 7 25.84 -5.22 20.64
CA PHE A 7 25.42 -4.60 21.90
C PHE A 7 24.18 -3.69 21.76
N VAL A 8 23.57 -3.64 20.58
CA VAL A 8 22.45 -2.74 20.27
C VAL A 8 21.16 -3.54 20.10
N ARG A 9 20.13 -3.17 20.86
CA ARG A 9 18.77 -3.67 20.68
C ARG A 9 18.17 -3.00 19.44
N GLN A 10 17.76 -3.80 18.47
CA GLN A 10 17.01 -3.36 17.30
C GLN A 10 15.58 -3.90 17.39
N ASP A 11 14.60 -3.02 17.21
CA ASP A 11 13.22 -3.43 17.03
C ASP A 11 12.99 -3.77 15.55
N LEU A 12 12.85 -5.06 15.26
CA LEU A 12 12.54 -5.55 13.94
C LEU A 12 11.02 -5.54 13.75
N LEU A 13 10.55 -4.70 12.83
CA LEU A 13 9.15 -4.70 12.41
C LEU A 13 8.81 -6.01 11.68
N GLU A 14 7.55 -6.42 11.73
CA GLU A 14 7.06 -7.60 11.02
C GLU A 14 7.07 -7.38 9.50
N TYR A 15 6.78 -6.14 9.09
CA TYR A 15 6.83 -5.71 7.70
C TYR A 15 7.79 -4.53 7.53
N PRO A 16 8.48 -4.43 6.38
CA PRO A 16 9.27 -3.24 6.03
C PRO A 16 8.42 -1.98 6.13
N GLU A 17 8.97 -0.92 6.74
CA GLU A 17 8.25 0.36 6.88
C GLU A 17 7.70 0.88 5.57
N PHE A 18 8.51 0.77 4.52
CA PHE A 18 8.12 1.20 3.19
C PHE A 18 6.84 0.49 2.70
N ALA A 19 6.71 -0.82 2.96
CA ALA A 19 5.64 -1.63 2.39
C ALA A 19 4.27 -1.26 2.96
N TYR A 20 4.12 -1.23 4.29
CA TYR A 20 2.83 -0.85 4.88
C TYR A 20 2.51 0.63 4.65
N ARG A 21 3.54 1.50 4.63
CA ARG A 21 3.34 2.93 4.37
C ARG A 21 2.81 3.15 2.96
N GLU A 22 3.41 2.50 1.97
CA GLU A 22 2.97 2.55 0.58
C GLU A 22 1.54 2.03 0.42
N ALA A 23 1.21 0.89 1.05
CA ALA A 23 -0.15 0.34 1.02
C ALA A 23 -1.19 1.33 1.59
N ILE A 24 -0.90 1.96 2.72
CA ILE A 24 -1.79 2.94 3.37
C ILE A 24 -1.90 4.23 2.54
N VAL A 25 -0.77 4.75 2.04
CA VAL A 25 -0.74 5.97 1.22
C VAL A 25 -1.52 5.76 -0.07
N ASN A 26 -1.37 4.62 -0.73
CA ASN A 26 -2.14 4.28 -1.93
C ASN A 26 -3.63 4.12 -1.60
N ALA A 27 -3.97 3.51 -0.47
CA ALA A 27 -5.35 3.42 -0.02
C ALA A 27 -5.98 4.81 0.14
N VAL A 28 -5.29 5.78 0.76
CA VAL A 28 -5.75 7.17 0.92
C VAL A 28 -5.85 7.90 -0.42
N SER A 29 -4.83 7.76 -1.27
CA SER A 29 -4.69 8.52 -2.51
C SER A 29 -5.69 8.09 -3.59
N HIS A 30 -6.00 6.79 -3.64
CA HIS A 30 -6.84 6.19 -4.68
C HIS A 30 -8.24 5.78 -4.20
N ARG A 31 -8.57 5.99 -2.92
CA ARG A 31 -9.91 5.78 -2.35
C ARG A 31 -10.98 6.44 -3.21
N ASP A 32 -12.08 5.74 -3.39
CA ASP A 32 -13.30 6.33 -3.94
C ASP A 32 -14.00 7.17 -2.87
N TYR A 33 -13.86 8.49 -2.97
CA TYR A 33 -14.42 9.43 -2.01
C TYR A 33 -15.93 9.66 -2.15
N ALA A 34 -16.57 9.15 -3.21
CA ALA A 34 -18.02 9.16 -3.35
C ALA A 34 -18.71 8.09 -2.48
N LEU A 35 -17.97 7.06 -2.03
CA LEU A 35 -18.48 6.04 -1.11
C LEU A 35 -18.47 6.57 0.33
N GLU A 36 -19.45 7.42 0.63
CA GLU A 36 -19.68 7.96 1.98
C GLU A 36 -19.99 6.83 2.99
N GLY A 37 -19.60 7.03 4.25
CA GLY A 37 -19.79 6.03 5.33
C GLY A 37 -18.86 4.81 5.26
N SER A 38 -18.09 4.63 4.19
CA SER A 38 -17.06 3.59 4.10
C SER A 38 -15.70 4.11 4.54
N PHE A 39 -14.87 3.27 5.17
CA PHE A 39 -13.54 3.65 5.66
C PHE A 39 -12.46 2.77 5.06
N ILE A 40 -11.25 3.32 4.96
CA ILE A 40 -10.05 2.48 4.78
C ILE A 40 -9.91 1.65 6.05
N GLN A 41 -9.78 0.34 5.89
CA GLN A 41 -9.64 -0.59 7.02
C GLN A 41 -8.26 -1.21 6.97
N VAL A 42 -7.51 -1.04 8.06
CA VAL A 42 -6.20 -1.64 8.27
C VAL A 42 -6.35 -2.70 9.35
N ARG A 43 -6.05 -3.96 9.03
CA ARG A 43 -6.20 -5.09 9.93
C ARG A 43 -4.89 -5.85 10.03
N LEU A 44 -4.35 -5.95 11.24
CA LEU A 44 -3.17 -6.75 11.53
C LEU A 44 -3.60 -8.08 12.16
N PHE A 45 -3.25 -9.17 11.49
CA PHE A 45 -3.44 -10.54 11.97
C PHE A 45 -2.12 -11.12 12.44
N ALA A 46 -2.15 -12.34 12.97
CA ALA A 46 -0.94 -13.03 13.41
C ALA A 46 0.02 -13.39 12.25
N ASP A 47 -0.50 -13.46 11.03
CA ASP A 47 0.18 -13.96 9.84
C ASP A 47 0.19 -12.97 8.66
N ARG A 48 -0.60 -11.88 8.71
CA ARG A 48 -0.71 -10.93 7.60
C ARG A 48 -1.15 -9.53 8.03
N LEU A 49 -0.83 -8.53 7.22
CA LEU A 49 -1.43 -7.20 7.27
C LEU A 49 -2.36 -7.00 6.08
N GLU A 50 -3.62 -6.64 6.32
CA GLU A 50 -4.58 -6.30 5.26
C GLU A 50 -4.90 -4.80 5.27
N VAL A 51 -4.80 -4.17 4.10
CA VAL A 51 -5.26 -2.80 3.85
C VAL A 51 -6.37 -2.84 2.81
N GLN A 52 -7.59 -2.54 3.23
CA GLN A 52 -8.76 -2.44 2.36
C GLN A 52 -9.10 -0.97 2.10
N SER A 53 -9.15 -0.57 0.82
CA SER A 53 -9.62 0.74 0.39
C SER A 53 -11.01 0.67 -0.27
N PRO A 54 -11.96 1.56 0.06
CA PRO A 54 -13.24 1.67 -0.64
C PRO A 54 -13.05 2.03 -2.12
N GLY A 55 -13.80 1.34 -2.98
CA GLY A 55 -13.70 1.43 -4.43
C GLY A 55 -12.67 0.47 -5.01
N GLY A 56 -12.91 0.00 -6.23
CA GLY A 56 -11.98 -0.89 -6.95
C GLY A 56 -10.87 -0.14 -7.67
N LEU A 57 -10.15 -0.82 -8.55
CA LEU A 57 -9.27 -0.15 -9.52
C LEU A 57 -10.09 0.72 -10.48
N GLY A 58 -9.54 1.89 -10.84
CA GLY A 58 -10.24 2.89 -11.64
C GLY A 58 -9.76 2.93 -13.08
N GLY A 59 -10.62 3.43 -13.98
CA GLY A 59 -10.29 3.58 -15.39
C GLY A 59 -9.99 2.25 -16.06
N HIS A 60 -8.79 2.12 -16.61
CA HIS A 60 -8.31 0.95 -17.35
C HIS A 60 -7.40 0.04 -16.49
N LEU A 61 -7.25 0.35 -15.19
CA LEU A 61 -6.39 -0.44 -14.31
C LEU A 61 -7.01 -1.80 -13.98
N THR A 62 -6.14 -2.81 -13.99
CA THR A 62 -6.36 -4.20 -13.61
C THR A 62 -5.22 -4.62 -12.68
N VAL A 63 -5.40 -5.69 -11.91
CA VAL A 63 -4.33 -6.19 -11.02
C VAL A 63 -3.07 -6.52 -11.82
N ASP A 64 -3.22 -6.95 -13.08
CA ASP A 64 -2.10 -7.30 -13.96
C ASP A 64 -1.32 -6.09 -14.46
N ASN A 65 -1.87 -4.88 -14.40
CA ASN A 65 -1.23 -3.66 -14.95
C ASN A 65 -0.90 -2.55 -13.96
N ILE A 66 -1.33 -2.65 -12.70
CA ILE A 66 -1.07 -1.62 -11.67
C ILE A 66 0.43 -1.33 -11.41
N LEU A 67 1.32 -2.23 -11.86
CA LEU A 67 2.76 -2.07 -11.75
C LEU A 67 3.37 -1.11 -12.76
N TYR A 68 2.71 -0.90 -13.91
CA TYR A 68 3.26 -0.13 -15.03
C TYR A 68 2.28 0.91 -15.59
N GLU A 69 1.01 0.86 -15.21
CA GLU A 69 0.01 1.85 -15.56
C GLU A 69 -0.48 2.61 -14.34
N GLN A 70 -0.95 3.84 -14.57
CA GLN A 70 -1.40 4.73 -13.52
C GLN A 70 -2.76 5.32 -13.85
N TYR A 71 -3.60 5.39 -12.83
CA TYR A 71 -4.88 6.09 -12.88
C TYR A 71 -5.21 6.66 -11.51
N THR A 72 -5.68 7.90 -11.49
CA THR A 72 -6.21 8.52 -10.27
C THR A 72 -7.61 9.06 -10.51
N ARG A 73 -8.50 8.75 -9.58
CA ARG A 73 -9.84 9.36 -9.51
C ARG A 73 -9.77 10.80 -9.03
N ASN A 74 -8.81 11.09 -8.16
CA ASN A 74 -8.73 12.34 -7.42
C ASN A 74 -7.32 12.96 -7.57
N PRO A 75 -7.03 13.64 -8.69
CA PRO A 75 -5.72 14.25 -8.94
C PRO A 75 -5.30 15.24 -7.84
N HIS A 76 -6.25 15.93 -7.22
CA HIS A 76 -5.98 16.87 -6.13
C HIS A 76 -5.45 16.20 -4.86
N ILE A 77 -5.98 15.01 -4.53
CA ILE A 77 -5.54 14.26 -3.35
C ILE A 77 -4.14 13.70 -3.59
N VAL A 78 -3.91 13.09 -4.75
CA VAL A 78 -2.58 12.60 -5.13
C VAL A 78 -1.56 13.73 -5.08
N ARG A 79 -1.87 14.89 -5.67
CA ARG A 79 -0.99 16.06 -5.63
C ARG A 79 -0.70 16.54 -4.21
N LEU A 80 -1.70 16.58 -3.33
CA LEU A 80 -1.50 16.92 -1.92
C LEU A 80 -0.55 15.92 -1.24
N MET A 81 -0.73 14.62 -1.48
CA MET A 81 0.13 13.58 -0.92
C MET A 81 1.57 13.66 -1.46
N GLU A 82 1.76 14.06 -2.72
CA GLU A 82 3.07 14.37 -3.30
C GLU A 82 3.71 15.60 -2.64
N ASP A 83 2.95 16.70 -2.48
CA ASP A 83 3.43 17.93 -1.86
C ASP A 83 3.85 17.71 -0.39
N LEU A 84 3.18 16.78 0.30
CA LEU A 84 3.52 16.35 1.66
C LEU A 84 4.67 15.33 1.71
N GLY A 85 5.16 14.85 0.57
CA GLY A 85 6.27 13.89 0.49
C GLY A 85 5.87 12.43 0.77
N TYR A 86 4.59 12.09 0.73
CA TYR A 86 4.11 10.72 0.95
C TYR A 86 4.07 9.88 -0.33
N VAL A 87 3.88 10.50 -1.49
CA VAL A 87 3.83 9.83 -2.80
C VAL A 87 4.98 10.31 -3.68
N GLU A 88 5.70 9.38 -4.31
CA GLU A 88 6.68 9.70 -5.33
C GLU A 88 6.06 9.71 -6.73
N ARG A 89 6.35 10.74 -7.52
CA ARG A 89 5.81 10.93 -8.90
C ARG A 89 6.19 9.87 -9.93
N ARG A 90 7.00 8.87 -9.58
CA ARG A 90 7.59 7.93 -10.55
C ARG A 90 6.73 6.69 -10.82
N GLY A 91 5.65 6.48 -10.06
CA GLY A 91 4.85 5.25 -10.19
C GLY A 91 5.55 3.97 -9.78
N LEU A 92 6.68 4.10 -9.09
CA LEU A 92 7.49 2.97 -8.64
C LEU A 92 7.12 2.50 -7.24
N GLY A 93 6.08 3.08 -6.61
CA GLY A 93 5.72 2.76 -5.23
C GLY A 93 5.39 1.28 -5.02
N VAL A 94 4.56 0.70 -5.90
CA VAL A 94 4.23 -0.73 -5.86
C VAL A 94 5.46 -1.63 -6.12
N ASP A 95 6.32 -1.27 -7.10
CA ASP A 95 7.57 -2.01 -7.37
C ASP A 95 8.54 -1.95 -6.18
N GLN A 96 8.71 -0.78 -5.56
CA GLN A 96 9.53 -0.62 -4.36
C GLN A 96 8.97 -1.40 -3.17
N MET A 97 7.64 -1.47 -3.04
CA MET A 97 6.98 -2.26 -2.00
C MET A 97 7.28 -3.76 -2.17
N ILE A 98 7.18 -4.29 -3.40
CA ILE A 98 7.56 -5.68 -3.70
C ILE A 98 9.03 -5.93 -3.39
N ARG A 99 9.93 -5.02 -3.80
CA ARG A 99 11.37 -5.13 -3.51
C ARG A 99 11.66 -5.10 -2.01
N ALA A 100 10.96 -4.26 -1.25
CA ALA A 100 11.14 -4.16 0.19
C ALA A 100 10.73 -5.47 0.90
N MET A 101 9.61 -6.08 0.49
CA MET A 101 9.16 -7.38 1.00
C MET A 101 10.18 -8.48 0.69
N ALA A 102 10.64 -8.55 -0.57
CA ALA A 102 11.65 -9.52 -0.99
C ALA A 102 12.99 -9.35 -0.24
N ALA A 103 13.44 -8.12 -0.03
CA ALA A 103 14.67 -7.83 0.72
C ALA A 103 14.58 -8.24 2.20
N ALA A 104 13.37 -8.26 2.77
CA ALA A 104 13.10 -8.75 4.11
C ALA A 104 12.87 -10.28 4.17
N GLY A 105 12.91 -10.97 3.02
CA GLY A 105 12.64 -12.42 2.94
C GLY A 105 11.17 -12.78 3.16
N LEU A 106 10.25 -11.86 2.88
CA LEU A 106 8.80 -12.06 2.98
C LEU A 106 8.22 -12.37 1.59
N GLU A 107 7.04 -13.00 1.59
CA GLU A 107 6.25 -13.20 0.38
C GLU A 107 5.86 -11.85 -0.26
N PRO A 108 5.68 -11.79 -1.59
CA PRO A 108 5.26 -10.56 -2.25
C PRO A 108 3.85 -10.15 -1.80
N PRO A 109 3.52 -8.85 -1.78
CA PRO A 109 2.17 -8.38 -1.53
C PRO A 109 1.16 -8.98 -2.50
N GLU A 110 0.00 -9.34 -1.98
CA GLU A 110 -1.15 -9.73 -2.81
C GLU A 110 -2.07 -8.53 -3.04
N PHE A 111 -2.55 -8.40 -4.28
CA PHE A 111 -3.45 -7.32 -4.68
C PHE A 111 -4.76 -7.91 -5.19
N GLU A 112 -5.89 -7.50 -4.61
CA GLU A 112 -7.20 -7.95 -5.07
C GLU A 112 -8.11 -6.77 -5.38
N ASN A 113 -8.63 -6.74 -6.62
CA ASN A 113 -9.71 -5.84 -6.98
C ASN A 113 -11.06 -6.56 -6.88
N ARG A 114 -11.83 -6.27 -5.81
CA ARG A 114 -13.15 -6.86 -5.57
C ARG A 114 -14.30 -5.99 -6.09
N GLY A 115 -14.01 -5.07 -7.02
CA GLY A 115 -14.99 -4.16 -7.64
C GLY A 115 -15.39 -2.99 -6.74
N SER A 116 -15.99 -3.26 -5.58
CA SER A 116 -16.37 -2.23 -4.60
C SER A 116 -15.26 -1.89 -3.60
N SER A 117 -14.15 -2.62 -3.64
CA SER A 117 -12.99 -2.40 -2.77
C SER A 117 -11.72 -2.97 -3.39
N PHE A 118 -10.60 -2.32 -3.10
CA PHE A 118 -9.27 -2.78 -3.45
C PHE A 118 -8.53 -3.21 -2.17
N TRP A 119 -7.85 -4.35 -2.22
CA TRP A 119 -7.18 -4.95 -1.08
C TRP A 119 -5.70 -5.11 -1.37
N VAL A 120 -4.88 -4.81 -0.37
CA VAL A 120 -3.45 -5.12 -0.34
C VAL A 120 -3.20 -5.97 0.89
N THR A 121 -2.61 -7.15 0.70
CA THR A 121 -2.22 -8.05 1.79
C THR A 121 -0.71 -8.18 1.80
N LEU A 122 -0.07 -7.91 2.94
CA LEU A 122 1.37 -8.12 3.17
C LEU A 122 1.60 -9.37 4.03
#